data_AF-A0A382Q3P3-F1
#
_entry.id   AF-A0A382Q3P3-F1
#
_cell.length_a   1.000
_cell.length_b   1.000
_cell.length_c   1.000
_cell.angle_alpha   90.00
_cell.angle_beta   90.00
_cell.angle_gamma   90.00
#
_symmetry.space_group_name_H-M   'P 1'
#
loop_
_entity.id
_entity.type
_entity.pdbx_description
1 polymer ?
#
loop_
_entity_poly.entity_id
_entity_poly.type
_entity_poly.pdbx_seq_one_letter_code
_entity_poly.pdbx_strand_id
1 'polypeptide(L)'
;NPLYQDKLAEIHHDTVHNWVVELASSGAITKIRSTGTPEVDDKWFSIRMSEVHGTLGVLASKGSSEMDDLRELYTGGLTYEFADEFDDSIPTSWRTAKLMDPHEALRLKIVDMLGSEGPMTLASLSERLPFPQGQIESLLHELEVRNIVSIGFFKQTKDGEFILRVDEHIITGGEDNIIEYRELQNLLLRKSFKTYPDALTALADGHVMFAKMQELLDRVQNFRFADWKDMKHDSDIVMGRLLHSRVGYTTKSMIPMLLGLRPEPWFSEMDSELFLNILPDENVERTEIIGHLPRGDEFKHIQRDARNSLSNMERQMVFVKQFEELVNRKRSLSLF
;
A
#
# COMPACT_ATOMS: atom_id res chain seq x y z
N ASN A 1 -20.67 -19.66 -12.94
CA ASN A 1 -19.26 -20.07 -13.04
C ASN A 1 -19.13 -21.42 -12.35
N PRO A 2 -18.66 -22.49 -13.03
CA PRO A 2 -18.62 -23.85 -12.50
C PRO A 2 -17.93 -23.96 -11.13
N LEU A 3 -16.90 -23.14 -10.88
CA LEU A 3 -16.14 -23.16 -9.62
C LEU A 3 -16.94 -22.71 -8.38
N TYR A 4 -18.00 -21.94 -8.61
CA TYR A 4 -18.86 -21.44 -7.54
C TYR A 4 -20.22 -22.13 -7.55
N GLN A 5 -20.51 -23.00 -8.52
CA GLN A 5 -21.82 -23.62 -8.65
C GLN A 5 -22.15 -24.44 -7.41
N ASP A 6 -21.22 -25.26 -6.94
CA ASP A 6 -21.39 -26.06 -5.73
C ASP A 6 -21.39 -25.19 -4.46
N LYS A 7 -20.57 -24.14 -4.43
CA LYS A 7 -20.47 -23.21 -3.28
C LYS A 7 -21.69 -22.31 -3.13
N LEU A 8 -22.40 -22.03 -4.22
CA LEU A 8 -23.59 -21.19 -4.26
C LEU A 8 -24.88 -22.00 -4.30
N ALA A 9 -24.81 -23.34 -4.29
CA ALA A 9 -25.96 -24.23 -4.48
C ALA A 9 -27.05 -24.03 -3.40
N GLU A 10 -26.66 -23.65 -2.18
CA GLU A 10 -27.58 -23.43 -1.06
C GLU A 10 -28.10 -21.98 -0.98
N ILE A 11 -27.64 -21.09 -1.86
CA ILE A 11 -27.99 -19.67 -1.83
C ILE A 11 -29.12 -19.40 -2.82
N HIS A 12 -30.15 -18.68 -2.37
CA HIS A 12 -31.29 -18.33 -3.22
C HIS A 12 -30.84 -17.49 -4.43
N HIS A 13 -31.39 -17.79 -5.61
CA HIS A 13 -31.02 -17.13 -6.85
C HIS A 13 -31.14 -15.59 -6.76
N ASP A 14 -32.23 -15.08 -6.17
CA ASP A 14 -32.44 -13.64 -6.03
C ASP A 14 -31.35 -12.95 -5.20
N THR A 15 -30.80 -13.64 -4.19
CA THR A 15 -29.68 -13.13 -3.40
C THR A 15 -28.42 -13.02 -4.25
N VAL A 16 -28.12 -14.06 -5.02
CA VAL A 16 -26.96 -14.07 -5.94
C VAL A 16 -27.12 -13.00 -7.02
N HIS A 17 -28.33 -12.84 -7.56
CA HIS A 17 -28.67 -11.80 -8.52
C HIS A 17 -28.41 -10.41 -7.95
N ASN A 18 -28.92 -10.12 -6.75
CA ASN A 18 -28.71 -8.84 -6.08
C ASN A 18 -27.22 -8.54 -5.87
N TRP A 19 -26.41 -9.54 -5.49
CA TRP A 19 -24.96 -9.37 -5.39
C TRP A 19 -24.31 -9.06 -6.72
N VAL A 20 -24.73 -9.71 -7.80
CA VAL A 20 -24.21 -9.44 -9.15
C VAL A 20 -24.53 -8.00 -9.56
N VAL A 21 -25.75 -7.53 -9.32
CA VAL A 21 -26.16 -6.15 -9.62
C VAL A 21 -25.33 -5.14 -8.81
N GLU A 22 -25.17 -5.39 -7.51
CA GLU A 22 -24.35 -4.55 -6.62
C GLU A 22 -22.88 -4.51 -7.07
N LEU A 23 -22.28 -5.67 -7.35
CA LEU A 23 -20.89 -5.79 -7.80
C LEU A 23 -20.67 -5.19 -9.19
N ALA A 24 -21.65 -5.29 -10.09
CA ALA A 24 -21.60 -4.66 -11.40
C ALA A 24 -21.70 -3.13 -11.28
N SER A 25 -22.65 -2.63 -10.47
CA SER A 25 -22.85 -1.19 -10.24
C SER A 25 -21.66 -0.51 -9.56
N SER A 26 -20.95 -1.23 -8.70
CA SER A 26 -19.69 -0.77 -8.07
C SER A 26 -18.47 -0.92 -8.98
N GLY A 27 -18.62 -1.50 -10.17
CA GLY A 27 -17.52 -1.73 -11.10
C GLY A 27 -16.52 -2.80 -10.65
N ALA A 28 -16.92 -3.72 -9.78
CA ALA A 28 -16.07 -4.81 -9.30
C ALA A 28 -16.02 -6.00 -10.27
N ILE A 29 -17.12 -6.24 -10.99
CA ILE A 29 -17.25 -7.30 -12.00
C ILE A 29 -17.78 -6.75 -13.32
N THR A 30 -17.51 -7.47 -14.42
CA THR A 30 -18.02 -7.16 -15.75
C THR A 30 -18.20 -8.43 -16.59
N LYS A 31 -18.78 -8.27 -17.79
CA LYS A 31 -18.84 -9.28 -18.85
C LYS A 31 -17.92 -8.88 -20.00
N ILE A 32 -17.40 -9.88 -20.69
CA ILE A 32 -16.62 -9.71 -21.91
C ILE A 32 -17.28 -10.45 -23.06
N ARG A 33 -17.04 -9.99 -24.29
CA ARG A 33 -17.48 -10.67 -25.50
C ARG A 33 -16.52 -10.43 -26.67
N SER A 34 -16.81 -11.04 -27.81
CA SER A 34 -16.01 -10.92 -29.03
C SER A 34 -14.59 -11.47 -28.85
N THR A 35 -14.41 -12.44 -27.95
CA THR A 35 -13.12 -13.13 -27.77
C THR A 35 -12.92 -14.26 -28.79
N GLY A 36 -13.99 -14.68 -29.48
CA GLY A 36 -13.97 -15.84 -30.36
C GLY A 36 -14.05 -17.17 -29.61
N THR A 37 -14.24 -17.13 -28.28
CA THR A 37 -14.39 -18.32 -27.43
C THR A 37 -15.73 -18.27 -26.67
N PRO A 38 -16.72 -19.11 -27.03
CA PRO A 38 -18.04 -19.09 -26.39
C PRO A 38 -18.00 -19.52 -24.91
N GLU A 39 -16.93 -20.20 -24.50
CA GLU A 39 -16.71 -20.56 -23.10
C GLU A 39 -16.28 -19.37 -22.22
N VAL A 40 -15.98 -18.22 -22.83
CA VAL A 40 -15.54 -17.02 -22.11
C VAL A 40 -16.54 -15.88 -22.31
N ASP A 41 -17.09 -15.75 -23.52
CA ASP A 41 -18.03 -14.69 -23.87
C ASP A 41 -19.30 -14.73 -22.99
N ASP A 42 -19.79 -13.55 -22.61
CA ASP A 42 -20.96 -13.27 -21.77
C ASP A 42 -20.91 -13.80 -20.33
N LYS A 43 -19.76 -14.33 -19.88
CA LYS A 43 -19.54 -14.74 -18.48
C LYS A 43 -19.08 -13.57 -17.61
N TRP A 44 -19.39 -13.68 -16.32
CA TRP A 44 -18.99 -12.71 -15.29
C TRP A 44 -17.56 -12.94 -14.81
N PHE A 45 -16.78 -11.88 -14.77
CA PHE A 45 -15.41 -11.85 -14.26
C PHE A 45 -15.18 -10.61 -13.39
N SER A 46 -14.23 -10.67 -12.46
CA SER A 46 -13.67 -9.44 -11.90
C SER A 46 -13.00 -8.61 -12.99
N ILE A 47 -12.89 -7.29 -12.82
CA ILE A 47 -12.28 -6.40 -13.83
C ILE A 47 -10.91 -6.90 -14.29
N ARG A 48 -10.08 -7.37 -13.35
CA ARG A 48 -8.75 -7.91 -13.67
C ARG A 48 -8.83 -9.22 -14.45
N MET A 49 -9.73 -10.12 -14.06
CA MET A 49 -9.87 -11.42 -14.73
C MET A 49 -10.56 -11.29 -16.09
N SER A 50 -11.40 -10.27 -16.31
CA SER A 50 -11.92 -9.97 -17.65
C SER A 50 -10.82 -9.61 -18.64
N GLU A 51 -9.77 -8.90 -18.20
CA GLU A 51 -8.63 -8.59 -19.08
C GLU A 51 -7.81 -9.83 -19.45
N VAL A 52 -7.57 -10.68 -18.45
CA VAL A 52 -6.86 -11.95 -18.62
C VAL A 52 -7.64 -12.88 -19.54
N HIS A 53 -8.91 -13.16 -19.22
CA HIS A 53 -9.74 -14.07 -20.01
C HIS A 53 -10.07 -13.51 -21.40
N GLY A 54 -10.25 -12.20 -21.53
CA GLY A 54 -10.42 -11.54 -22.83
C GLY A 54 -9.19 -11.71 -23.71
N THR A 55 -8.00 -11.50 -23.13
CA THR A 55 -6.73 -11.69 -23.85
C THR A 55 -6.51 -13.14 -24.24
N LEU A 56 -6.54 -14.08 -23.29
CA LEU A 56 -6.29 -15.49 -23.56
C LEU A 56 -7.35 -16.10 -24.50
N GLY A 57 -8.62 -15.67 -24.40
CA GLY A 57 -9.69 -16.10 -25.30
C GLY A 57 -9.44 -15.69 -26.75
N VAL A 58 -9.05 -14.44 -26.99
CA VAL A 58 -8.69 -13.96 -28.34
C VAL A 58 -7.51 -14.73 -28.90
N LEU A 59 -6.49 -15.01 -28.08
CA LEU A 59 -5.30 -15.76 -28.51
C LEU A 59 -5.63 -17.21 -28.86
N ALA A 60 -6.43 -17.88 -28.02
CA ALA A 60 -6.88 -19.24 -28.24
C ALA A 60 -7.64 -19.37 -29.57
N SER A 61 -8.56 -18.43 -29.85
CA SER A 61 -9.33 -18.42 -31.10
C SER A 61 -8.47 -18.22 -32.37
N LYS A 62 -7.26 -17.67 -32.22
CA LYS A 62 -6.35 -17.35 -33.32
C LYS A 62 -5.21 -18.36 -33.51
N GLY A 63 -5.28 -19.52 -32.85
CA GLY A 63 -4.34 -20.62 -33.06
C GLY A 63 -3.09 -20.56 -32.18
N SER A 64 -3.15 -19.90 -31.01
CA SER A 64 -2.02 -19.89 -30.06
C SER A 64 -1.62 -21.29 -29.56
N SER A 65 -2.48 -22.30 -29.75
CA SER A 65 -2.20 -23.71 -29.44
C SER A 65 -1.07 -24.32 -30.29
N GLU A 66 -0.70 -23.69 -31.41
CA GLU A 66 0.34 -24.18 -32.33
C GLU A 66 1.66 -23.39 -32.21
N MET A 67 1.74 -22.42 -31.30
CA MET A 67 2.89 -21.50 -31.21
C MET A 67 3.86 -21.87 -30.09
N ASP A 68 5.16 -21.80 -30.36
CA ASP A 68 6.22 -22.15 -29.39
C ASP A 68 6.47 -21.06 -28.34
N ASP A 69 6.36 -19.76 -28.67
CA ASP A 69 6.52 -18.63 -27.72
C ASP A 69 5.42 -17.56 -27.88
N LEU A 70 4.73 -17.22 -26.78
CA LEU A 70 3.72 -16.17 -26.72
C LEU A 70 4.29 -14.75 -26.85
N ARG A 71 5.58 -14.57 -26.57
CA ARG A 71 6.24 -13.26 -26.66
C ARG A 71 6.44 -12.81 -28.10
N GLU A 72 6.41 -13.74 -29.04
CA GLU A 72 6.53 -13.47 -30.48
C GLU A 72 5.20 -13.08 -31.13
N LEU A 73 4.10 -13.12 -30.36
CA LEU A 73 2.77 -12.90 -30.89
C LEU A 73 2.49 -11.41 -31.09
N TYR A 74 2.27 -11.00 -32.34
CA TYR A 74 1.85 -9.64 -32.66
C TYR A 74 0.39 -9.42 -32.25
N THR A 75 0.18 -8.72 -31.14
CA THR A 75 -1.15 -8.38 -30.62
C THR A 75 -1.75 -7.10 -31.22
N GLY A 76 -1.02 -6.43 -32.11
CA GLY A 76 -1.45 -5.17 -32.72
C GLY A 76 -2.74 -5.34 -33.55
N GLY A 77 -3.77 -4.58 -33.19
CA GLY A 77 -5.08 -4.60 -33.86
C GLY A 77 -6.02 -5.71 -33.38
N LEU A 78 -5.58 -6.55 -32.43
CA LEU A 78 -6.48 -7.47 -31.73
C LEU A 78 -7.26 -6.71 -30.66
N THR A 79 -8.54 -7.00 -30.55
CA THR A 79 -9.42 -6.38 -29.56
C THR A 79 -10.51 -7.36 -29.13
N TYR A 80 -11.05 -7.15 -27.93
CA TYR A 80 -12.29 -7.75 -27.44
C TYR A 80 -13.16 -6.64 -26.85
N GLU A 81 -14.36 -6.97 -26.38
CA GLU A 81 -15.28 -5.97 -25.81
C GLU A 81 -15.61 -6.27 -24.35
N PHE A 82 -15.84 -5.20 -23.59
CA PHE A 82 -16.16 -5.24 -22.17
C PHE A 82 -17.37 -4.37 -21.90
N ALA A 83 -18.27 -4.88 -21.05
CA ALA A 83 -19.47 -4.16 -20.66
C ALA A 83 -19.11 -3.03 -19.67
N ASP A 84 -19.56 -1.82 -19.95
CA ASP A 84 -19.36 -0.62 -19.12
C ASP A 84 -20.63 -0.20 -18.38
N GLU A 85 -21.78 -0.36 -19.00
CA GLU A 85 -23.08 -0.05 -18.41
C GLU A 85 -23.97 -1.29 -18.34
N PHE A 86 -24.74 -1.38 -17.24
CA PHE A 86 -25.67 -2.45 -16.97
C PHE A 86 -27.02 -1.87 -16.58
N ASP A 87 -28.09 -2.43 -17.15
CA ASP A 87 -29.44 -2.32 -16.60
C ASP A 87 -29.72 -3.64 -15.89
N ASP A 88 -29.80 -3.58 -14.56
CA ASP A 88 -29.85 -4.76 -13.69
C ASP A 88 -28.64 -5.70 -13.92
N SER A 89 -28.82 -6.81 -14.63
CA SER A 89 -27.76 -7.78 -14.97
C SER A 89 -27.42 -7.84 -16.46
N ILE A 90 -28.06 -6.97 -17.26
CA ILE A 90 -28.00 -6.97 -18.72
C ILE A 90 -27.10 -5.82 -19.19
N PRO A 91 -26.02 -6.11 -19.94
CA PRO A 91 -25.18 -5.08 -20.52
C PRO A 91 -25.94 -4.18 -21.49
N THR A 92 -25.92 -2.87 -21.28
CA THR A 92 -26.54 -1.88 -22.17
C THR A 92 -25.52 -1.25 -23.12
N SER A 93 -24.26 -1.16 -22.70
CA SER A 93 -23.16 -0.62 -23.50
C SER A 93 -21.93 -1.52 -23.43
N TRP A 94 -21.12 -1.43 -24.49
CA TRP A 94 -19.89 -2.21 -24.68
C TRP A 94 -18.81 -1.30 -25.22
N ARG A 95 -17.63 -1.37 -24.62
CA ARG A 95 -16.42 -0.67 -25.04
C ARG A 95 -15.39 -1.64 -25.59
N THR A 96 -14.57 -1.19 -26.54
CA THR A 96 -13.51 -2.01 -27.16
C THR A 96 -12.21 -1.93 -26.36
N ALA A 97 -11.67 -3.08 -25.94
CA ALA A 97 -10.43 -3.21 -25.19
C ALA A 97 -9.30 -3.76 -26.06
N LYS A 98 -8.09 -3.29 -25.77
CA LYS A 98 -6.86 -3.89 -26.30
C LYS A 98 -6.46 -5.08 -25.43
N LEU A 99 -5.74 -6.01 -26.03
CA LEU A 99 -5.14 -7.14 -25.30
C LEU A 99 -4.07 -6.62 -24.35
N MET A 100 -3.97 -7.28 -23.19
CA MET A 100 -2.81 -7.12 -22.33
C MET A 100 -1.63 -7.95 -22.85
N ASP A 101 -0.48 -7.86 -22.19
CA ASP A 101 0.67 -8.70 -22.50
C ASP A 101 0.30 -10.21 -22.37
N PRO A 102 0.41 -11.01 -23.46
CA PRO A 102 0.02 -12.42 -23.44
C PRO A 102 0.71 -13.25 -22.37
N HIS A 103 1.99 -12.98 -22.14
CA HIS A 103 2.81 -13.70 -21.18
C HIS A 103 2.37 -13.38 -19.74
N GLU A 104 2.13 -12.11 -19.41
CA GLU A 104 1.59 -11.71 -18.11
C GLU A 104 0.14 -12.22 -17.91
N ALA A 105 -0.69 -12.24 -18.96
CA ALA A 105 -2.04 -12.81 -18.89
C ALA A 105 -2.00 -14.30 -18.48
N LEU A 106 -1.16 -15.10 -19.15
CA LEU A 106 -1.00 -16.52 -18.82
C LEU A 106 -0.44 -16.69 -17.40
N ARG A 107 0.53 -15.86 -17.01
CA ARG A 107 1.14 -15.89 -15.68
C ARG A 107 0.10 -15.64 -14.58
N LEU A 108 -0.72 -14.61 -14.76
CA LEU A 108 -1.81 -14.30 -13.84
C LEU A 108 -2.82 -15.43 -13.78
N LYS A 109 -3.13 -16.06 -14.92
CA LYS A 109 -4.08 -17.17 -14.97
C LYS A 109 -3.59 -18.41 -14.22
N ILE A 110 -2.31 -18.77 -14.35
CA ILE A 110 -1.71 -19.88 -13.60
C ILE A 110 -1.77 -19.61 -12.09
N VAL A 111 -1.40 -18.40 -11.66
CA VAL A 111 -1.45 -18.02 -10.23
C VAL A 111 -2.88 -18.07 -9.69
N ASP A 112 -3.86 -17.58 -10.46
CA ASP A 112 -5.30 -17.63 -10.11
C ASP A 112 -5.83 -19.07 -9.96
N MET A 113 -5.43 -19.97 -10.87
CA MET A 113 -5.80 -21.39 -10.80
C MET A 113 -5.17 -22.08 -9.59
N LEU A 114 -3.88 -21.85 -9.35
CA LEU A 114 -3.18 -22.43 -8.21
C LEU A 114 -3.71 -21.90 -6.87
N GLY A 115 -4.05 -20.61 -6.78
CA GLY A 115 -4.63 -20.05 -5.56
C GLY A 115 -6.07 -20.48 -5.28
N SER A 116 -6.82 -20.89 -6.31
CA SER A 116 -8.20 -21.34 -6.15
C SER A 116 -8.32 -22.84 -5.89
N GLU A 117 -7.44 -23.64 -6.49
CA GLU A 117 -7.61 -25.09 -6.62
C GLU A 117 -6.28 -25.88 -6.48
N GLY A 118 -5.16 -25.21 -6.20
CA GLY A 118 -3.88 -25.87 -5.96
C GLY A 118 -3.93 -26.82 -4.76
N PRO A 119 -3.01 -27.81 -4.66
CA PRO A 119 -1.97 -28.17 -5.63
C PRO A 119 -2.48 -28.83 -6.92
N MET A 120 -1.80 -28.60 -8.05
CA MET A 120 -2.11 -29.19 -9.38
C MET A 120 -0.88 -29.77 -10.09
N THR A 121 -1.07 -30.82 -10.89
CA THR A 121 -0.01 -31.33 -11.78
C THR A 121 0.09 -30.53 -13.09
N LEU A 122 1.25 -30.59 -13.76
CA LEU A 122 1.45 -29.96 -15.07
C LEU A 122 0.41 -30.42 -16.11
N ALA A 123 0.06 -31.70 -16.10
CA ALA A 123 -0.94 -32.26 -17.01
C ALA A 123 -2.33 -31.64 -16.78
N SER A 124 -2.74 -31.48 -15.52
CA SER A 124 -4.03 -30.87 -15.17
C SER A 124 -4.09 -29.38 -15.55
N LEU A 125 -2.99 -28.64 -15.38
CA LEU A 125 -2.89 -27.26 -15.84
C LEU A 125 -2.96 -27.17 -17.37
N SER A 126 -2.26 -28.07 -18.07
CA SER A 126 -2.20 -28.09 -19.55
C SER A 126 -3.52 -28.46 -20.20
N GLU A 127 -4.33 -29.33 -19.57
CA GLU A 127 -5.65 -29.69 -20.08
C GLU A 127 -6.64 -28.51 -20.06
N ARG A 128 -6.48 -27.59 -19.11
CA ARG A 128 -7.40 -26.45 -18.90
C ARG A 128 -6.97 -25.17 -19.58
N LEU A 129 -5.72 -25.09 -20.04
CA LEU A 129 -5.16 -23.91 -20.67
C LEU A 129 -4.99 -24.17 -22.17
N PRO A 130 -5.45 -23.27 -23.06
CA PRO A 130 -5.38 -23.45 -24.51
C PRO A 130 -3.98 -23.16 -25.07
N PHE A 131 -2.93 -23.58 -24.38
CA PHE A 131 -1.52 -23.30 -24.70
C PHE A 131 -0.67 -24.58 -24.61
N PRO A 132 0.43 -24.68 -25.37
CA PRO A 132 1.32 -25.84 -25.31
C PRO A 132 1.90 -26.07 -23.92
N GLN A 133 2.01 -27.34 -23.54
CA GLN A 133 2.55 -27.75 -22.24
C GLN A 133 3.93 -27.16 -21.95
N GLY A 134 4.81 -27.06 -22.96
CA GLY A 134 6.15 -26.49 -22.80
C GLY A 134 6.16 -25.02 -22.37
N GLN A 135 5.17 -24.23 -22.82
CA GLN A 135 5.04 -22.83 -22.38
C GLN A 135 4.56 -22.73 -20.94
N ILE A 136 3.59 -23.57 -20.57
CA ILE A 136 3.05 -23.63 -19.21
C ILE A 136 4.17 -24.05 -18.24
N GLU A 137 4.97 -25.05 -18.62
CA GLU A 137 6.13 -25.51 -17.86
C GLU A 137 7.20 -24.42 -17.71
N SER A 138 7.55 -23.74 -18.80
CA SER A 138 8.51 -22.62 -18.77
C SER A 138 8.04 -21.51 -17.82
N LEU A 139 6.76 -21.17 -17.85
CA LEU A 139 6.19 -20.13 -16.99
C LEU A 139 6.10 -20.55 -15.53
N LEU A 140 5.80 -21.82 -15.25
CA LEU A 140 5.83 -22.39 -13.90
C LEU A 140 7.25 -22.34 -13.32
N HIS A 141 8.26 -22.66 -14.13
CA HIS A 141 9.66 -22.54 -13.71
C HIS A 141 10.05 -21.07 -13.44
N GLU A 142 9.59 -20.12 -14.26
CA GLU A 142 9.78 -18.69 -13.98
C GLU A 142 9.13 -18.27 -12.65
N LEU A 143 7.91 -18.75 -12.37
CA LEU A 143 7.21 -18.48 -11.12
C LEU A 143 7.89 -19.12 -9.90
N GLU A 144 8.50 -20.29 -10.08
CA GLU A 144 9.32 -20.97 -9.08
C GLU A 144 10.59 -20.16 -8.76
N VAL A 145 11.33 -19.73 -9.78
CA VAL A 145 12.54 -18.88 -9.61
C VAL A 145 12.20 -17.55 -8.91
N ARG A 146 11.00 -17.00 -9.16
CA ARG A 146 10.48 -15.81 -8.48
C ARG A 146 9.91 -16.08 -7.07
N ASN A 147 9.98 -17.32 -6.59
CA ASN A 147 9.47 -17.76 -5.28
C ASN A 147 7.97 -17.49 -5.08
N ILE A 148 7.19 -17.57 -6.17
CA ILE A 148 5.73 -17.42 -6.16
C ILE A 148 5.05 -18.79 -6.08
N VAL A 149 5.60 -19.77 -6.81
CA VAL A 149 5.11 -21.15 -6.88
C VAL A 149 6.18 -22.08 -6.31
N SER A 150 5.76 -23.20 -5.73
CA SER A 150 6.62 -24.29 -5.28
C SER A 150 6.20 -25.60 -5.93
N ILE A 151 7.16 -26.50 -6.13
CA ILE A 151 6.94 -27.85 -6.66
C ILE A 151 7.22 -28.89 -5.56
N GLY A 152 6.31 -29.85 -5.41
CA GLY A 152 6.44 -30.89 -4.40
C GLY A 152 5.42 -32.00 -4.54
N PHE A 153 5.32 -32.84 -3.51
CA PHE A 153 4.34 -33.94 -3.43
C PHE A 153 3.40 -33.66 -2.27
N PHE A 154 2.30 -32.95 -2.52
CA PHE A 154 1.42 -32.46 -1.46
C PHE A 154 0.23 -33.40 -1.22
N LYS A 155 -0.34 -33.98 -2.28
CA LYS A 155 -1.46 -34.94 -2.23
C LYS A 155 -1.02 -36.41 -2.29
N GLN A 156 0.28 -36.69 -2.06
CA GLN A 156 0.87 -38.04 -2.16
C GLN A 156 0.69 -38.68 -3.55
N THR A 157 0.70 -37.85 -4.60
CA THR A 157 0.70 -38.28 -6.00
C THR A 157 2.07 -38.81 -6.42
N LYS A 158 2.13 -39.51 -7.56
CA LYS A 158 3.41 -39.96 -8.17
C LYS A 158 4.11 -38.86 -8.97
N ASP A 159 3.35 -37.85 -9.38
CA ASP A 159 3.82 -36.73 -10.18
C ASP A 159 3.97 -35.49 -9.31
N GLY A 160 4.94 -34.63 -9.68
CA GLY A 160 5.16 -33.35 -9.01
C GLY A 160 3.97 -32.41 -9.19
N GLU A 161 3.58 -31.78 -8.09
CA GLU A 161 2.48 -30.83 -8.02
C GLU A 161 3.00 -29.42 -7.75
N PHE A 162 2.37 -28.45 -8.38
CA PHE A 162 2.62 -27.03 -8.19
C PHE A 162 1.59 -26.46 -7.21
N ILE A 163 2.04 -25.61 -6.30
CA ILE A 163 1.22 -24.87 -5.35
C ILE A 163 1.77 -23.45 -5.17
N LEU A 164 0.96 -22.49 -4.71
CA LEU A 164 1.50 -21.19 -4.30
C LEU A 164 2.40 -21.35 -3.07
N ARG A 165 3.47 -20.56 -3.03
CA ARG A 165 4.44 -20.56 -1.93
C ARG A 165 3.80 -20.17 -0.58
N VAL A 166 2.79 -19.30 -0.63
CA VAL A 166 2.00 -18.90 0.54
C VAL A 166 1.21 -20.09 1.09
N ASP A 167 0.55 -20.86 0.21
CA ASP A 167 -0.22 -22.03 0.61
C ASP A 167 0.67 -23.17 1.13
N GLU A 168 1.86 -23.36 0.54
CA GLU A 168 2.85 -24.29 1.08
C GLU A 168 3.26 -23.93 2.51
N HIS A 169 3.49 -22.64 2.80
CA HIS A 169 3.82 -22.20 4.15
C HIS A 169 2.69 -22.51 5.14
N ILE A 170 1.44 -22.29 4.74
CA ILE A 170 0.27 -22.59 5.56
C ILE A 170 0.20 -24.10 5.84
N ILE A 171 0.36 -24.93 4.81
CA ILE A 171 0.29 -26.41 4.95
C ILE A 171 1.44 -26.96 5.79
N THR A 172 2.62 -26.33 5.75
CA THR A 172 3.81 -26.75 6.53
C THR A 172 3.80 -26.28 7.98
N GLY A 173 2.74 -25.60 8.43
CA GLY A 173 2.57 -25.17 9.82
C GLY A 173 3.23 -23.83 10.14
N GLY A 174 3.39 -22.95 9.16
CA GLY A 174 3.84 -21.58 9.37
C GLY A 174 2.87 -20.78 10.26
N GLU A 175 3.39 -20.21 11.35
CA GLU A 175 2.61 -19.38 12.29
C GLU A 175 2.57 -17.89 11.90
N ASP A 176 3.50 -17.46 11.04
CA ASP A 176 3.63 -16.07 10.63
C ASP A 176 2.65 -15.71 9.52
N ASN A 177 2.04 -14.53 9.62
CA ASN A 177 1.24 -13.98 8.54
C ASN A 177 2.19 -13.58 7.38
N ILE A 178 2.24 -14.40 6.34
CA ILE A 178 2.94 -14.04 5.10
C ILE A 178 2.14 -12.97 4.38
N ILE A 179 2.77 -11.81 4.21
CA ILE A 179 2.26 -10.73 3.37
C ILE A 179 2.97 -10.80 2.03
N GLU A 180 2.22 -10.84 0.93
CA GLU A 180 2.82 -10.75 -0.39
C GLU A 180 3.60 -9.43 -0.53
N TYR A 181 4.84 -9.50 -1.02
CA TYR A 181 5.67 -8.32 -1.21
C TYR A 181 5.00 -7.25 -2.08
N ARG A 182 4.20 -7.67 -3.07
CA ARG A 182 3.44 -6.80 -3.96
C ARG A 182 2.27 -6.11 -3.25
N GLU A 183 1.62 -6.77 -2.29
CA GLU A 183 0.60 -6.11 -1.46
C GLU A 183 1.22 -5.03 -0.59
N LEU A 184 2.40 -5.30 -0.01
CA LEU A 184 3.15 -4.30 0.73
C LEU A 184 3.54 -3.11 -0.17
N GLN A 185 4.04 -3.37 -1.37
CA GLN A 185 4.37 -2.32 -2.34
C GLN A 185 3.13 -1.50 -2.73
N ASN A 186 2.01 -2.15 -3.02
CA ASN A 186 0.76 -1.47 -3.35
C ASN A 186 0.22 -0.65 -2.18
N LEU A 187 0.31 -1.17 -0.95
CA LEU A 187 -0.05 -0.44 0.26
C LEU A 187 0.82 0.81 0.42
N LEU A 188 2.13 0.68 0.24
CA LEU A 188 3.07 1.81 0.30
C LEU A 188 2.77 2.86 -0.76
N LEU A 189 2.49 2.44 -2.01
CA LEU A 189 2.13 3.34 -3.09
C LEU A 189 0.80 4.05 -2.79
N ARG A 190 -0.26 3.32 -2.45
CA ARG A 190 -1.57 3.88 -2.10
C ARG A 190 -1.44 4.88 -0.96
N LYS A 191 -0.69 4.55 0.08
CA LYS A 191 -0.45 5.45 1.22
C LYS A 191 0.35 6.70 0.83
N SER A 192 1.33 6.56 -0.07
CA SER A 192 2.20 7.66 -0.49
C SER A 192 1.51 8.68 -1.39
N PHE A 193 0.54 8.23 -2.20
CA PHE A 193 -0.21 9.06 -3.15
C PHE A 193 -1.65 9.37 -2.71
N LYS A 194 -2.04 8.97 -1.50
CA LYS A 194 -3.34 9.34 -0.94
C LYS A 194 -3.37 10.85 -0.71
N THR A 195 -4.37 11.51 -1.30
CA THR A 195 -4.67 12.91 -1.04
C THR A 195 -5.62 13.05 0.13
N TYR A 196 -5.40 14.05 0.98
CA TYR A 196 -6.18 14.38 2.16
C TYR A 196 -6.87 15.74 1.99
N PRO A 197 -8.02 15.97 2.65
CA PRO A 197 -8.73 17.24 2.56
C PRO A 197 -7.94 18.39 3.18
N ASP A 198 -7.21 18.13 4.28
CA ASP A 198 -6.44 19.12 5.03
C ASP A 198 -5.18 18.49 5.65
N ALA A 199 -4.29 19.34 6.18
CA ALA A 199 -3.01 18.91 6.73
C ALA A 199 -3.10 18.17 8.07
N LEU A 200 -4.12 18.44 8.89
CA LEU A 200 -4.33 17.74 10.17
C LEU A 200 -4.79 16.30 9.90
N THR A 201 -5.74 16.12 8.98
CA THR A 201 -6.17 14.80 8.51
C THR A 201 -5.00 14.04 7.86
N ALA A 202 -4.16 14.74 7.08
CA ALA A 202 -2.95 14.14 6.52
C ALA A 202 -1.97 13.64 7.60
N LEU A 203 -1.84 14.35 8.72
CA LEU A 203 -1.02 13.93 9.85
C LEU A 203 -1.64 12.74 10.61
N ALA A 204 -2.94 12.82 10.90
CA ALA A 204 -3.66 11.84 11.70
C ALA A 204 -3.77 10.47 11.02
N ASP A 205 -4.23 10.47 9.76
CA ASP A 205 -4.60 9.24 9.06
C ASP A 205 -3.47 8.69 8.17
N GLY A 206 -2.57 9.56 7.74
CA GLY A 206 -1.57 9.27 6.72
C GLY A 206 -0.16 9.23 7.25
N HIS A 207 0.28 10.37 7.77
CA HIS A 207 1.67 10.71 7.99
C HIS A 207 1.89 11.12 9.43
N VAL A 208 2.53 10.25 10.20
CA VAL A 208 2.92 10.54 11.59
C VAL A 208 3.62 11.91 11.75
N MET A 209 4.39 12.33 10.76
CA MET A 209 5.06 13.63 10.73
C MET A 209 5.35 14.07 9.30
N PHE A 210 5.59 15.37 9.10
CA PHE A 210 6.25 15.90 7.91
C PHE A 210 7.50 16.70 8.30
N ALA A 211 8.56 16.60 7.50
CA ALA A 211 9.79 17.35 7.76
C ALA A 211 9.77 18.72 7.07
N LYS A 212 9.10 18.80 5.92
CA LYS A 212 9.08 19.99 5.07
C LYS A 212 7.67 20.27 4.56
N MET A 213 7.37 21.55 4.36
CA MET A 213 6.10 22.01 3.80
C MET A 213 5.80 21.38 2.42
N GLN A 214 6.81 21.15 1.60
CA GLN A 214 6.65 20.55 0.27
C GLN A 214 6.04 19.13 0.33
N GLU A 215 6.18 18.42 1.45
CA GLU A 215 5.60 17.09 1.62
C GLU A 215 4.06 17.13 1.66
N LEU A 216 3.47 18.29 1.94
CA LEU A 216 2.01 18.49 1.96
C LEU A 216 1.45 18.94 0.60
N LEU A 217 2.28 19.50 -0.29
CA LEU A 217 1.83 20.13 -1.54
C LEU A 217 1.08 19.15 -2.45
N ASP A 218 1.62 17.95 -2.62
CA ASP A 218 1.04 16.92 -3.48
C ASP A 218 0.07 15.99 -2.74
N ARG A 219 -0.15 16.25 -1.44
CA ARG A 219 -0.88 15.35 -0.54
C ARG A 219 -2.11 15.99 0.08
N VAL A 220 -2.22 17.30 0.08
CA VAL A 220 -3.38 18.03 0.59
C VAL A 220 -4.07 18.75 -0.56
N GLN A 221 -5.39 18.60 -0.65
CA GLN A 221 -6.18 19.23 -1.69
C GLN A 221 -6.08 20.76 -1.60
N ASN A 222 -5.74 21.42 -2.71
CA ASN A 222 -5.64 22.87 -2.83
C ASN A 222 -4.72 23.55 -1.79
N PHE A 223 -3.63 22.88 -1.39
CA PHE A 223 -2.71 23.40 -0.38
C PHE A 223 -2.04 24.71 -0.79
N ARG A 224 -2.15 25.74 0.06
CA ARG A 224 -1.53 27.06 -0.13
C ARG A 224 -0.45 27.30 0.91
N PHE A 225 0.48 28.19 0.59
CA PHE A 225 1.53 28.61 1.54
C PHE A 225 0.96 29.24 2.82
N ALA A 226 -0.18 29.93 2.73
CA ALA A 226 -0.85 30.49 3.90
C ALA A 226 -1.28 29.38 4.88
N ASP A 227 -1.78 28.25 4.37
CA ASP A 227 -2.25 27.13 5.18
C ASP A 227 -1.10 26.50 6.00
N TRP A 228 0.12 26.47 5.43
CA TRP A 228 1.33 26.11 6.16
C TRP A 228 1.62 27.06 7.33
N LYS A 229 1.53 28.36 7.07
CA LYS A 229 1.80 29.39 8.09
C LYS A 229 0.81 29.24 9.24
N ASP A 230 -0.48 29.05 8.93
CA ASP A 230 -1.52 28.92 9.94
C ASP A 230 -1.31 27.65 10.76
N MET A 231 -1.10 26.50 10.10
CA MET A 231 -0.83 25.22 10.76
C MET A 231 0.42 25.27 11.66
N LYS A 232 1.49 25.96 11.25
CA LYS A 232 2.70 26.07 12.07
C LYS A 232 2.44 26.73 13.43
N HIS A 233 1.47 27.63 13.50
CA HIS A 233 1.10 28.37 14.73
C HIS A 233 -0.14 27.78 15.40
N ASP A 234 -0.64 26.64 14.92
CA ASP A 234 -1.72 25.92 15.57
C ASP A 234 -1.25 25.33 16.91
N SER A 235 -2.08 25.46 17.94
CA SER A 235 -1.79 24.97 19.29
C SER A 235 -1.70 23.45 19.39
N ASP A 236 -2.24 22.71 18.43
CA ASP A 236 -2.17 21.25 18.38
C ASP A 236 -0.95 20.74 17.63
N ILE A 237 -0.23 21.63 16.92
CA ILE A 237 0.98 21.30 16.18
C ILE A 237 2.22 21.56 17.02
N VAL A 238 3.11 20.59 17.00
CA VAL A 238 4.40 20.63 17.68
C VAL A 238 5.52 20.30 16.70
N MET A 239 6.71 20.84 16.95
CA MET A 239 7.91 20.63 16.17
C MET A 239 9.00 20.02 17.06
N GLY A 240 9.61 18.94 16.62
CA GLY A 240 10.70 18.34 17.38
C GLY A 240 11.59 17.47 16.51
N ARG A 241 12.53 16.78 17.15
CA ARG A 241 13.26 15.69 16.51
C ARG A 241 12.47 14.41 16.75
N LEU A 242 11.63 14.05 15.80
CA LEU A 242 10.61 13.00 15.91
C LEU A 242 11.18 11.63 15.48
N LEU A 243 10.72 11.01 14.41
CA LEU A 243 11.24 9.71 13.95
C LEU A 243 12.69 9.83 13.47
N HIS A 244 13.54 8.87 13.87
CA HIS A 244 14.95 8.78 13.46
C HIS A 244 15.75 10.08 13.69
N SER A 245 15.41 10.84 14.75
CA SER A 245 16.00 12.15 15.06
C SER A 245 15.90 13.19 13.92
N ARG A 246 14.93 13.02 13.01
CA ARG A 246 14.63 13.99 11.97
C ARG A 246 13.76 15.11 12.54
N VAL A 247 14.11 16.33 12.19
CA VAL A 247 13.29 17.50 12.53
C VAL A 247 12.02 17.45 11.70
N GLY A 248 10.87 17.58 12.34
CA GLY A 248 9.58 17.63 11.68
C GLY A 248 8.49 18.13 12.61
N TYR A 249 7.30 18.23 12.06
CA TYR A 249 6.10 18.63 12.79
C TYR A 249 5.12 17.47 12.85
N THR A 250 4.34 17.44 13.92
CA THR A 250 3.30 16.45 14.18
C THR A 250 2.23 17.06 15.08
N THR A 251 1.16 16.33 15.34
CA THR A 251 0.14 16.73 16.32
C THR A 251 0.52 16.28 17.73
N LYS A 252 0.02 16.98 18.76
CA LYS A 252 0.15 16.55 20.16
C LYS A 252 -0.35 15.14 20.40
N SER A 253 -1.44 14.75 19.71
CA SER A 253 -2.03 13.40 19.79
C SER A 253 -1.10 12.27 19.32
N MET A 254 -0.10 12.57 18.48
CA MET A 254 0.87 11.58 17.97
C MET A 254 2.09 11.40 18.87
N ILE A 255 2.29 12.29 19.86
CA ILE A 255 3.44 12.24 20.78
C ILE A 255 3.56 10.88 21.50
N PRO A 256 2.49 10.30 22.09
CA PRO A 256 2.62 9.03 22.82
C PRO A 256 3.13 7.89 21.93
N MET A 257 2.65 7.81 20.69
CA MET A 257 3.10 6.80 19.74
C MET A 257 4.57 7.00 19.36
N LEU A 258 5.00 8.24 19.13
CA LEU A 258 6.39 8.57 18.83
C LEU A 258 7.35 8.26 19.99
N LEU A 259 6.92 8.50 21.23
CA LEU A 259 7.67 8.14 22.44
C LEU A 259 7.75 6.61 22.60
N GLY A 260 6.69 5.87 22.28
CA GLY A 260 6.70 4.40 22.30
C GLY A 260 7.67 3.75 21.31
N LEU A 261 8.11 4.47 20.28
CA LEU A 261 9.11 4.02 19.31
C LEU A 261 10.56 4.37 19.71
N ARG A 262 10.74 5.03 20.86
CA ARG A 262 12.03 5.53 21.33
C ARG A 262 12.47 4.84 22.62
N PRO A 263 13.77 4.68 22.84
CA PRO A 263 14.30 4.29 24.14
C PRO A 263 14.09 5.42 25.15
N GLU A 264 14.10 5.05 26.44
CA GLU A 264 14.09 6.01 27.54
C GLU A 264 15.23 7.03 27.42
N PRO A 265 14.98 8.32 27.70
CA PRO A 265 16.00 9.35 27.63
C PRO A 265 17.04 9.19 28.75
N TRP A 266 18.30 9.43 28.40
CA TRP A 266 19.41 9.55 29.33
C TRP A 266 19.73 11.02 29.60
N PHE A 267 19.73 11.41 30.87
CA PHE A 267 20.02 12.77 31.32
C PHE A 267 21.44 12.86 31.88
N SER A 268 22.18 13.88 31.45
CA SER A 268 23.36 14.37 32.18
C SER A 268 22.97 15.27 33.37
N GLU A 269 23.94 15.66 34.19
CA GLU A 269 23.71 16.58 35.32
C GLU A 269 23.09 17.91 34.85
N MET A 270 23.65 18.51 33.79
CA MET A 270 23.12 19.74 33.19
C MET A 270 21.73 19.52 32.56
N ASP A 271 21.48 18.36 31.93
CA ASP A 271 20.14 18.08 31.39
C ASP A 271 19.10 18.02 32.52
N SER A 272 19.46 17.41 33.66
CA SER A 272 18.60 17.29 34.83
C SER A 272 18.31 18.66 35.46
N GLU A 273 19.31 19.53 35.56
CA GLU A 273 19.15 20.91 36.05
C GLU A 273 18.20 21.72 35.16
N LEU A 274 18.38 21.65 33.84
CA LEU A 274 17.55 22.41 32.90
C LEU A 274 16.13 21.86 32.80
N PHE A 275 15.96 20.54 32.88
CA PHE A 275 14.65 19.88 32.83
C PHE A 275 13.70 20.36 33.93
N LEU A 276 14.21 20.72 35.11
CA LEU A 276 13.40 21.28 36.21
C LEU A 276 12.72 22.61 35.85
N ASN A 277 13.22 23.30 34.83
CA ASN A 277 12.65 24.56 34.33
C ASN A 277 11.73 24.36 33.11
N ILE A 278 11.47 23.11 32.71
CA ILE A 278 10.53 22.74 31.65
C ILE A 278 9.32 22.10 32.32
N LEU A 279 8.29 22.91 32.58
CA LEU A 279 7.10 22.46 33.27
C LEU A 279 6.22 21.62 32.33
N PRO A 280 5.69 20.46 32.76
CA PRO A 280 4.76 19.68 31.96
C PRO A 280 3.55 20.51 31.55
N ASP A 281 3.15 20.38 30.28
CA ASP A 281 1.97 21.04 29.69
C ASP A 281 1.98 22.58 29.70
N GLU A 282 3.12 23.21 30.05
CA GLU A 282 3.31 24.65 30.01
C GLU A 282 4.36 25.05 28.99
N ASN A 283 4.01 26.01 28.14
CA ASN A 283 4.93 26.57 27.16
C ASN A 283 5.93 27.51 27.86
N VAL A 284 7.21 27.15 27.86
CA VAL A 284 8.26 27.96 28.48
C VAL A 284 9.18 28.61 27.45
N GLU A 285 9.66 29.82 27.74
CA GLU A 285 10.65 30.46 26.89
C GLU A 285 12.05 29.91 27.17
N ARG A 286 12.90 29.89 26.14
CA ARG A 286 14.31 29.53 26.31
C ARG A 286 14.97 30.34 27.43
N THR A 287 14.65 31.62 27.53
CA THR A 287 15.19 32.53 28.55
C THR A 287 14.78 32.16 29.97
N GLU A 288 13.66 31.48 30.16
CA GLU A 288 13.24 30.97 31.47
C GLU A 288 14.05 29.72 31.82
N ILE A 289 14.31 28.85 30.85
CA ILE A 289 15.10 27.63 31.05
C ILE A 289 16.57 27.93 31.36
N ILE A 290 17.24 28.81 30.61
CA ILE A 290 18.68 29.09 30.79
C ILE A 290 18.98 30.42 31.49
N GLY A 291 17.95 31.14 31.93
CA GLY A 291 18.08 32.52 32.43
C GLY A 291 18.85 32.64 33.74
N HIS A 292 18.71 31.64 34.60
CA HIS A 292 19.34 31.57 35.93
C HIS A 292 20.86 31.28 35.86
N LEU A 293 21.36 30.77 34.74
CA LEU A 293 22.77 30.42 34.58
C LEU A 293 23.67 31.67 34.49
N PRO A 294 24.88 31.64 35.08
CA PRO A 294 25.80 32.76 35.08
C PRO A 294 26.20 33.18 33.65
N ARG A 295 26.35 34.50 33.46
CA ARG A 295 26.70 35.13 32.17
C ARG A 295 28.00 35.90 32.31
N GLY A 296 28.76 35.98 31.23
CA GLY A 296 30.06 36.66 31.18
C GLY A 296 31.07 35.88 30.35
N ASP A 297 32.20 36.51 30.00
CA ASP A 297 33.24 35.86 29.19
C ASP A 297 33.86 34.63 29.87
N GLU A 298 33.93 34.64 31.21
CA GLU A 298 34.44 33.54 32.04
C GLU A 298 33.49 32.33 32.07
N PHE A 299 32.18 32.55 31.94
CA PHE A 299 31.13 31.53 32.02
C PHE A 299 30.66 31.03 30.64
N LYS A 300 31.40 31.33 29.57
CA LYS A 300 31.07 30.87 28.20
C LYS A 300 30.94 29.36 28.08
N HIS A 301 31.72 28.60 28.84
CA HIS A 301 31.67 27.14 28.84
C HIS A 301 30.31 26.63 29.36
N ILE A 302 29.83 27.15 30.50
CA ILE A 302 28.52 26.82 31.09
C ILE A 302 27.38 27.11 30.11
N GLN A 303 27.41 28.30 29.49
CA GLN A 303 26.39 28.68 28.50
C GLN A 303 26.44 27.80 27.24
N ARG A 304 27.61 27.31 26.85
CA ARG A 304 27.75 26.36 25.74
C ARG A 304 27.20 24.99 26.13
N ASP A 305 27.52 24.52 27.33
CA ASP A 305 27.07 23.23 27.83
C ASP A 305 25.55 23.19 27.98
N ALA A 306 24.94 24.25 28.53
CA ALA A 306 23.48 24.37 28.60
C ALA A 306 22.80 24.34 27.22
N ARG A 307 23.41 24.95 26.19
CA ARG A 307 22.91 24.88 24.81
C ARG A 307 23.04 23.47 24.22
N ASN A 308 24.13 22.78 24.53
CA ASN A 308 24.33 21.39 24.11
C ASN A 308 23.32 20.47 24.79
N SER A 309 23.08 20.66 26.09
CA SER A 309 22.07 19.95 26.88
C SER A 309 20.66 20.12 26.33
N LEU A 310 20.23 21.36 26.04
CA LEU A 310 18.96 21.60 25.35
C LEU A 310 18.87 20.86 24.01
N SER A 311 19.95 20.88 23.21
CA SER A 311 20.00 20.15 21.94
C SER A 311 19.98 18.63 22.14
N ASN A 312 20.54 18.13 23.25
CA ASN A 312 20.55 16.71 23.60
C ASN A 312 19.13 16.26 23.98
N MET A 313 18.49 16.99 24.89
CA MET A 313 17.10 16.76 25.30
C MET A 313 16.13 16.81 24.11
N GLU A 314 16.30 17.76 23.18
CA GLU A 314 15.51 17.81 21.94
C GLU A 314 15.74 16.57 21.06
N ARG A 315 16.98 16.07 20.93
CA ARG A 315 17.29 14.84 20.17
C ARG A 315 16.64 13.61 20.78
N GLN A 316 16.57 13.58 22.10
CA GLN A 316 15.95 12.52 22.88
C GLN A 316 14.42 12.66 22.95
N MET A 317 13.85 13.75 22.41
CA MET A 317 12.42 14.06 22.43
C MET A 317 11.86 14.21 23.85
N VAL A 318 12.67 14.78 24.76
CA VAL A 318 12.23 15.14 26.12
C VAL A 318 11.19 16.26 26.09
N PHE A 319 11.32 17.19 25.14
CA PHE A 319 10.36 18.25 24.87
C PHE A 319 10.17 18.43 23.36
N VAL A 320 9.09 19.12 22.99
CA VAL A 320 8.77 19.51 21.62
C VAL A 320 8.42 20.99 21.60
N LYS A 321 8.71 21.68 20.51
CA LYS A 321 8.53 23.12 20.41
C LYS A 321 7.18 23.47 19.83
N GLN A 322 6.59 24.56 20.32
CA GLN A 322 5.49 25.25 19.67
C GLN A 322 5.95 26.62 19.14
N PHE A 323 5.21 27.16 18.19
CA PHE A 323 5.51 28.46 17.61
C PHE A 323 4.35 29.42 17.78
N GLU A 324 4.64 30.63 18.25
CA GLU A 324 3.66 31.70 18.38
C GLU A 324 4.02 32.88 17.49
N GLU A 325 3.03 33.46 16.81
CA GLU A 325 3.22 34.67 16.01
C GLU A 325 3.04 35.92 16.87
N LEU A 326 4.05 36.79 16.89
CA LEU A 326 4.02 38.06 17.61
C LEU A 326 3.87 39.22 16.62
N VAL A 327 2.90 40.10 16.88
CA VAL A 327 2.46 41.21 15.99
C VAL A 327 3.62 42.12 15.52
N ASN A 328 4.74 42.17 16.27
CA ASN A 328 5.88 43.04 15.99
C ASN A 328 7.21 42.29 15.72
N ARG A 329 7.18 40.97 15.47
CA ARG A 329 8.39 40.20 15.17
C ARG A 329 8.28 39.47 13.84
N LYS A 330 9.34 39.57 13.02
CA LYS A 330 9.46 38.82 11.76
C LYS A 330 9.63 37.30 11.96
N ARG A 331 10.06 36.87 13.15
CA ARG A 331 10.28 35.46 13.49
C ARG A 331 9.30 35.05 14.58
N SER A 332 8.68 33.88 14.42
CA SER A 332 7.86 33.26 15.45
C SER A 332 8.67 33.09 16.74
N LEU A 333 8.01 33.27 17.89
CA LEU A 333 8.56 32.88 19.18
C LEU A 333 8.58 31.35 19.25
N SER A 334 9.66 30.78 19.79
CA SER A 334 9.75 29.34 20.05
C SER A 334 9.50 29.10 21.52
N LEU A 335 8.46 28.32 21.79
CA LEU A 335 8.08 27.83 23.11
C LEU A 335 8.52 26.37 23.21
N PHE A 336 8.97 25.94 24.37
CA PHE A 336 9.57 24.62 24.62
C PHE A 336 8.65 23.74 25.44
#